data_AF-A0A2N2ZGS4-F1
#
_entry.id   AF-A0A2N2ZGS4-F1
#
_cell.length_a   1.000
_cell.length_b   1.000
_cell.length_c   1.000
_cell.angle_alpha   90.00
_cell.angle_beta   90.00
_cell.angle_gamma   90.00
#
_symmetry.space_group_name_H-M   'P 1'
#
loop_
_entity.id
_entity.type
_entity.pdbx_description
1 polymer ?
#
loop_
_entity_poly.entity_id
_entity_poly.type
_entity_poly.pdbx_seq_one_letter_code
_entity_poly.pdbx_strand_id
1 'polypeptide(L)'
;MNNRCLYCYKPLEDGLDFHEKCSLEFFGTSTPPVIEYSLNQMDELAKNIVERSIAVPGVQAKLSMSIVRGAMERSATRLTVVGALGGQYIFKPPAVRFPEMPQNEHVTMRMAEAFGIKVAPSSLIRLASGELSYITKRVDRTESGEKIHMIDMFQITEAFDKYKSSMEKV
;
A
#
# COMPACT_ATOMS: atom_id res chain seq x y z
N MET A 1 -24.74 9.77 5.49
CA MET A 1 -24.11 8.70 4.69
C MET A 1 -23.24 7.90 5.65
N ASN A 2 -23.50 6.60 5.85
CA ASN A 2 -22.73 5.84 6.84
C ASN A 2 -21.28 5.70 6.40
N ASN A 3 -20.38 6.40 7.09
CA ASN A 3 -18.95 6.27 6.87
C ASN A 3 -18.53 4.83 7.21
N ARG A 4 -17.63 4.23 6.42
CA ARG A 4 -17.17 2.85 6.62
C ARG A 4 -15.67 2.85 6.83
N CYS A 5 -15.21 1.98 7.73
CA CYS A 5 -13.79 1.83 7.99
C CYS A 5 -13.04 1.36 6.74
N LEU A 6 -11.96 2.08 6.41
CA LEU A 6 -11.08 1.81 5.27
C LEU A 6 -10.30 0.49 5.37
N TYR A 7 -10.38 -0.18 6.52
CA TYR A 7 -9.78 -1.49 6.76
C TYR A 7 -10.80 -2.63 6.80
N CYS A 8 -11.82 -2.52 7.66
CA CYS A 8 -12.76 -3.63 7.91
C CYS A 8 -14.16 -3.46 7.30
N TYR A 9 -14.43 -2.33 6.63
CA TYR A 9 -15.72 -1.99 6.00
C TYR A 9 -16.95 -1.94 6.93
N LYS A 10 -16.75 -2.04 8.25
CA LYS A 10 -17.82 -1.86 9.24
C LYS A 10 -18.13 -0.35 9.42
N PRO A 11 -19.37 0.00 9.84
CA PRO A 11 -19.76 1.38 10.07
C PRO A 11 -18.83 2.11 11.05
N LEU A 12 -18.68 3.41 10.83
CA LEU A 12 -17.93 4.37 11.64
C LEU A 12 -18.79 5.56 12.06
N GLU A 13 -18.34 6.25 13.09
CA GLU A 13 -18.79 7.60 13.42
C GLU A 13 -18.36 8.57 12.32
N ASP A 14 -19.11 9.67 12.15
CA ASP A 14 -18.85 10.65 11.10
C ASP A 14 -17.47 11.30 11.29
N GLY A 15 -16.74 11.48 10.18
CA GLY A 15 -15.43 12.11 10.16
C GLY A 15 -14.23 11.20 10.45
N LEU A 16 -14.44 9.91 10.78
CA LEU A 16 -13.37 8.94 10.97
C LEU A 16 -13.18 8.01 9.76
N ASP A 17 -11.93 7.72 9.41
CA ASP A 17 -11.60 6.74 8.35
C ASP A 17 -11.34 5.33 8.93
N PHE A 18 -11.03 5.21 10.23
CA PHE A 18 -10.66 3.95 10.89
C PHE A 18 -11.27 3.81 12.27
N HIS A 19 -11.57 2.56 12.67
CA HIS A 19 -11.69 2.23 14.09
C HIS A 19 -10.31 2.26 14.72
N GLU A 20 -10.21 2.67 15.99
CA GLU A 20 -8.94 2.65 16.74
C GLU A 20 -8.27 1.27 16.69
N LYS A 21 -9.04 0.19 16.91
CA LYS A 21 -8.55 -1.19 16.82
C LYS A 21 -8.00 -1.54 15.43
N CYS A 22 -8.65 -1.07 14.37
CA CYS A 22 -8.24 -1.37 12.99
C CYS A 22 -6.97 -0.60 12.62
N SER A 23 -6.84 0.64 13.12
CA SER A 23 -5.61 1.40 13.02
C SER A 23 -4.48 0.72 13.78
N LEU A 24 -4.74 0.25 15.00
CA LEU A 24 -3.72 -0.42 15.81
C LEU A 24 -3.25 -1.72 15.14
N GLU A 25 -4.18 -2.53 14.64
CA GLU A 25 -3.90 -3.78 13.94
C GLU A 25 -3.08 -3.54 12.65
N PHE A 26 -3.49 -2.57 11.84
CA PHE A 26 -2.87 -2.34 10.54
C PHE A 26 -1.65 -1.40 10.58
N PHE A 27 -1.63 -0.37 11.41
CA PHE A 27 -0.51 0.60 11.45
C PHE A 27 0.36 0.48 12.71
N GLY A 28 -0.09 -0.24 13.73
CA GLY A 28 0.60 -0.29 15.03
C GLY A 28 0.40 0.98 15.87
N THR A 29 -0.57 1.83 15.51
CA THR A 29 -0.91 3.08 16.21
C THR A 29 -2.43 3.19 16.37
N SER A 30 -2.89 3.72 17.51
CA SER A 30 -4.33 3.93 17.79
C SER A 30 -4.97 4.92 16.82
N THR A 31 -4.21 5.92 16.38
CA THR A 31 -4.61 6.86 15.34
C THR A 31 -3.98 6.50 13.99
N PRO A 32 -4.75 6.54 12.89
CA PRO A 32 -4.21 6.19 11.58
C PRO A 32 -3.22 7.28 11.14
N PRO A 33 -2.07 6.88 10.53
CA PRO A 33 -1.13 7.84 10.00
C PRO A 33 -1.72 8.63 8.84
N VAL A 34 -1.32 9.89 8.70
CA VAL A 34 -1.77 10.77 7.62
C VAL A 34 -0.80 10.73 6.45
N ILE A 35 -1.31 10.77 5.22
CA ILE A 35 -0.54 11.04 4.01
C ILE A 35 -0.70 12.53 3.66
N GLU A 36 0.39 13.28 3.73
CA GLU A 36 0.39 14.74 3.52
C GLU A 36 0.44 15.16 2.04
N TYR A 37 0.53 14.18 1.15
CA TYR A 37 0.64 14.41 -0.29
C TYR A 37 -0.73 14.34 -0.96
N SER A 38 -0.96 15.27 -1.89
CA SER A 38 -2.06 15.20 -2.86
C SER A 38 -1.71 14.24 -4.01
N LEU A 39 -2.72 13.84 -4.80
CA LEU A 39 -2.51 12.97 -5.95
C LEU A 39 -1.48 13.51 -6.95
N ASN A 40 -1.54 14.81 -7.27
CA ASN A 40 -0.58 15.45 -8.17
C ASN A 40 0.86 15.39 -7.63
N GLN A 41 1.03 15.62 -6.32
CA GLN A 41 2.34 15.50 -5.67
C GLN A 41 2.84 14.05 -5.65
N MET A 42 1.93 13.08 -5.52
CA MET A 42 2.28 11.66 -5.58
C MET A 42 2.74 11.23 -6.97
N ASP A 43 2.13 11.77 -8.04
CA ASP A 43 2.57 11.54 -9.42
C ASP A 43 3.97 12.10 -9.67
N GLU A 44 4.27 13.29 -9.15
CA GLU A 44 5.61 13.89 -9.21
C GLU A 44 6.64 13.05 -8.42
N LEU A 45 6.29 12.61 -7.21
CA LEU A 45 7.15 11.75 -6.39
C LEU A 45 7.42 10.40 -7.07
N ALA A 46 6.41 9.80 -7.68
CA ALA A 46 6.54 8.54 -8.40
C ALA A 46 7.50 8.67 -9.60
N LYS A 47 7.39 9.75 -10.38
CA LYS A 47 8.33 10.06 -11.48
C LYS A 47 9.77 10.16 -10.97
N ASN A 48 10.00 10.94 -9.91
CA ASN A 48 11.32 11.11 -9.30
C ASN A 48 11.92 9.78 -8.77
N ILE A 49 11.09 8.85 -8.32
CA ILE A 49 11.53 7.56 -7.78
C ILE A 49 11.90 6.57 -8.90
N VAL A 50 11.16 6.60 -10.01
CA VAL A 50 11.52 5.86 -11.22
C VAL A 50 12.87 6.34 -11.76
N GLU A 51 13.10 7.66 -11.81
CA GLU A 51 14.38 8.24 -12.23
C GLU A 51 15.56 7.84 -11.32
N ARG A 52 15.30 7.53 -10.05
CA ARG A 52 16.32 7.07 -9.09
C ARG A 52 16.58 5.56 -9.12
N SER A 53 15.94 4.79 -10.01
CA SER A 53 16.07 3.32 -10.11
C SER A 53 15.70 2.57 -8.83
N ILE A 54 14.83 3.15 -8.01
CA ILE A 54 14.35 2.59 -6.75
C ILE A 54 13.00 1.90 -7.04
N ALA A 55 13.04 0.77 -7.76
CA ALA A 55 11.83 0.14 -8.30
C ALA A 55 11.47 -1.17 -7.58
N VAL A 56 10.19 -1.31 -7.25
CA VAL A 56 9.56 -2.61 -6.94
C VAL A 56 8.96 -3.12 -8.27
N PRO A 57 8.97 -4.42 -8.63
CA PRO A 57 8.57 -4.88 -9.97
C PRO A 57 7.05 -4.88 -10.24
N GLY A 58 6.56 -4.27 -11.32
CA GLY A 58 5.14 -4.24 -11.69
C GLY A 58 4.79 -3.06 -12.60
N VAL A 59 3.68 -3.13 -13.35
CA VAL A 59 3.28 -2.09 -14.33
C VAL A 59 2.68 -0.85 -13.65
N GLN A 60 2.10 -1.02 -12.45
CA GLN A 60 1.50 0.06 -11.68
C GLN A 60 2.55 0.79 -10.83
N ALA A 61 2.47 2.13 -10.79
CA ALA A 61 3.30 2.96 -9.91
C ALA A 61 3.12 2.51 -8.45
N LYS A 62 4.24 2.30 -7.76
CA LYS A 62 4.23 1.90 -6.36
C LYS A 62 5.39 2.49 -5.60
N LEU A 63 5.09 2.85 -4.36
CA LEU A 63 5.99 3.59 -3.49
C LEU A 63 6.24 2.80 -2.22
N SER A 64 7.47 2.80 -1.76
CA SER A 64 7.83 2.24 -0.45
C SER A 64 7.61 3.31 0.60
N MET A 65 6.83 3.01 1.64
CA MET A 65 6.50 3.97 2.69
C MET A 65 6.86 3.45 4.07
N SER A 66 7.21 4.38 4.97
CA SER A 66 7.42 4.10 6.38
C SER A 66 6.64 5.09 7.25
N ILE A 67 6.26 4.59 8.41
CA ILE A 67 5.65 5.41 9.45
C ILE A 67 6.77 6.19 10.14
N VAL A 68 6.62 7.51 10.19
CA VAL A 68 7.47 8.41 10.97
C VAL A 68 6.63 8.98 12.10
N ARG A 69 7.08 8.71 13.33
CA ARG A 69 6.54 9.35 14.54
C ARG A 69 7.24 10.69 14.69
N GLY A 70 6.50 11.78 14.82
CA GLY A 70 7.13 13.08 15.03
C GLY A 70 7.73 13.20 16.44
N ALA A 71 8.70 14.10 16.59
CA ALA A 71 9.55 14.20 17.78
C ALA A 71 8.85 14.73 19.05
N MET A 72 7.58 15.13 18.97
CA MET A 72 6.77 15.60 20.10
C MET A 72 5.51 14.77 20.25
N GLU A 73 5.07 14.49 21.48
CA GLU A 73 3.88 13.71 21.84
C GLU A 73 2.56 14.17 21.17
N ARG A 74 2.51 15.39 20.62
CA ARG A 74 1.35 15.96 19.92
C ARG A 74 1.47 15.98 18.39
N SER A 75 2.57 15.51 17.83
CA SER A 75 2.73 15.47 16.37
C SER A 75 2.06 14.22 15.80
N ALA A 76 1.17 14.41 14.83
CA ALA A 76 0.48 13.31 14.16
C ALA A 76 1.51 12.35 13.55
N THR A 77 1.25 11.05 13.68
CA THR A 77 2.05 10.02 13.00
C THR A 77 1.84 10.15 11.49
N ARG A 78 2.92 10.14 10.70
CA ARG A 78 2.86 10.37 9.26
C ARG A 78 3.34 9.15 8.49
N LEU A 79 2.76 8.90 7.33
CA LEU A 79 3.30 7.97 6.34
C LEU A 79 4.09 8.78 5.31
N THR A 80 5.39 8.53 5.24
CA THR A 80 6.28 9.20 4.29
C THR A 80 6.88 8.22 3.31
N VAL A 81 7.22 8.74 2.13
CA VAL A 81 7.94 7.97 1.12
C VAL A 81 9.38 7.81 1.56
N VAL A 82 9.86 6.57 1.58
CA VAL A 82 11.24 6.22 1.86
C VAL A 82 11.80 5.47 0.66
N GLY A 83 13.13 5.44 0.50
CA GLY A 83 13.75 4.60 -0.53
C GLY A 83 13.25 3.15 -0.45
N ALA A 84 13.18 2.44 -1.59
CA ALA A 84 12.59 1.10 -1.76
C ALA A 84 13.08 0.03 -0.77
N LEU A 85 14.22 0.27 -0.12
CA LEU A 85 14.87 -0.68 0.76
C LEU A 85 14.38 -0.60 2.22
N GLY A 86 13.85 0.54 2.68
CA GLY A 86 13.57 0.78 4.11
C GLY A 86 12.09 0.97 4.49
N GLY A 87 11.15 0.85 3.54
CA GLY A 87 9.72 0.99 3.84
C GLY A 87 9.11 -0.30 4.34
N GLN A 88 8.20 -0.19 5.32
CA GLN A 88 7.37 -1.28 5.83
C GLN A 88 6.09 -1.50 5.03
N TYR A 89 5.74 -0.53 4.20
CA TYR A 89 4.50 -0.52 3.42
C TYR A 89 4.81 -0.35 1.93
N ILE A 90 3.98 -0.98 1.10
CA ILE A 90 3.88 -0.67 -0.33
C ILE A 90 2.59 0.10 -0.53
N PHE A 91 2.72 1.28 -1.11
CA PHE A 91 1.62 2.18 -1.43
C PHE A 91 1.38 2.20 -2.95
N LYS A 92 0.10 2.22 -3.33
CA LYS A 92 -0.36 2.28 -4.72
C LYS A 92 -1.41 3.39 -4.85
N PRO A 93 -1.09 4.51 -5.55
CA PRO A 93 -2.07 5.57 -5.79
C PRO A 93 -3.15 5.10 -6.78
N PRO A 94 -4.29 5.80 -6.84
CA PRO A 94 -5.25 5.64 -7.91
C PRO A 94 -4.61 6.03 -9.25
N ALA A 95 -5.00 5.34 -10.33
CA ALA A 95 -4.58 5.70 -11.67
C ALA A 95 -5.63 6.59 -12.33
N VAL A 96 -5.22 7.57 -13.14
CA VAL A 96 -6.13 8.49 -13.85
C VAL A 96 -7.19 7.73 -14.66
N ARG A 97 -6.77 6.65 -15.33
CA ARG A 97 -7.67 5.84 -16.17
C ARG A 97 -8.59 4.92 -15.34
N PHE A 98 -8.19 4.57 -14.12
CA PHE A 98 -8.88 3.60 -13.26
C PHE A 98 -8.87 4.10 -11.81
N PRO A 99 -9.68 5.12 -11.48
CA PRO A 99 -9.63 5.78 -10.18
C PRO A 99 -10.06 4.88 -9.03
N GLU A 100 -10.95 3.90 -9.26
CA GLU A 100 -11.37 2.94 -8.22
C GLU A 100 -10.47 1.70 -8.11
N MET A 101 -9.33 1.66 -8.80
CA MET A 101 -8.39 0.53 -8.74
C MET A 101 -7.95 0.18 -7.30
N PRO A 102 -7.65 1.15 -6.42
CA PRO A 102 -7.33 0.85 -5.01
C PRO A 102 -8.43 0.10 -4.26
N GLN A 103 -9.68 0.55 -4.40
CA GLN A 103 -10.85 -0.06 -3.77
C GLN A 103 -11.10 -1.46 -4.33
N ASN A 104 -10.96 -1.61 -5.65
CA ASN A 104 -11.08 -2.90 -6.33
C ASN A 104 -10.05 -3.92 -5.81
N GLU A 105 -8.79 -3.48 -5.65
CA GLU A 105 -7.75 -4.33 -5.10
C GLU A 105 -8.06 -4.72 -3.64
N HIS A 106 -8.42 -3.75 -2.79
CA HIS A 106 -8.68 -4.03 -1.37
C HIS A 106 -9.90 -4.95 -1.16
N VAL A 107 -11.02 -4.71 -1.85
CA VAL A 107 -12.19 -5.60 -1.74
C VAL A 107 -11.88 -7.03 -2.18
N THR A 108 -11.06 -7.20 -3.22
CA THR A 108 -10.61 -8.51 -3.68
C THR A 108 -9.79 -9.23 -2.60
N MET A 109 -8.90 -8.51 -1.92
CA MET A 109 -8.13 -9.07 -0.80
C MET A 109 -9.02 -9.46 0.38
N ARG A 110 -10.04 -8.65 0.71
CA ARG A 110 -11.01 -8.97 1.78
C ARG A 110 -11.88 -10.18 1.41
N MET A 111 -12.28 -10.31 0.14
CA MET A 111 -13.00 -11.50 -0.34
C MET A 111 -12.14 -12.75 -0.20
N ALA A 112 -10.88 -12.72 -0.67
CA ALA A 112 -9.96 -13.84 -0.56
C ALA A 112 -9.75 -14.28 0.90
N GLU A 113 -9.55 -13.32 1.81
CA GLU A 113 -9.46 -13.59 3.25
C GLU A 113 -10.73 -14.25 3.82
N ALA A 114 -11.91 -13.80 3.40
CA ALA A 114 -13.19 -14.39 3.81
C ALA A 114 -13.36 -15.86 3.35
N PHE A 115 -12.67 -16.26 2.27
CA PHE A 115 -12.59 -17.64 1.80
C PHE A 115 -11.41 -18.43 2.39
N GLY A 116 -10.70 -17.88 3.38
CA GLY A 116 -9.57 -18.53 4.05
C GLY A 116 -8.26 -18.53 3.24
N ILE A 117 -8.19 -17.75 2.16
CA ILE A 117 -6.95 -17.60 1.39
C ILE A 117 -6.01 -16.66 2.14
N LYS A 118 -4.76 -17.10 2.33
CA LYS A 118 -3.72 -16.27 2.92
C LYS A 118 -3.38 -15.12 1.98
N VAL A 119 -3.57 -13.89 2.46
CA VAL A 119 -3.30 -12.66 1.71
C VAL A 119 -2.37 -11.74 2.49
N ALA A 120 -1.69 -10.84 1.79
CA ALA A 120 -0.91 -9.79 2.46
C ALA A 120 -1.85 -8.83 3.23
N PRO A 121 -1.48 -8.40 4.44
CA PRO A 121 -2.28 -7.41 5.17
C PRO A 121 -2.40 -6.12 4.35
N SER A 122 -3.62 -5.66 4.13
CA SER A 122 -3.90 -4.52 3.27
C SER A 122 -5.03 -3.64 3.80
N SER A 123 -4.99 -2.37 3.44
CA SER A 123 -5.97 -1.34 3.78
C SER A 123 -6.13 -0.34 2.63
N LEU A 124 -7.21 0.43 2.67
CA LEU A 124 -7.27 1.71 1.98
C LEU A 124 -6.70 2.81 2.88
N ILE A 125 -6.23 3.89 2.29
CA ILE A 125 -5.79 5.11 2.97
C ILE A 125 -6.09 6.34 2.12
N ARG A 126 -6.36 7.47 2.76
CA ARG A 126 -6.74 8.72 2.08
C ARG A 126 -5.55 9.62 1.83
N LEU A 127 -5.47 10.19 0.62
CA LEU A 127 -4.54 11.27 0.28
C LEU A 127 -5.02 12.62 0.85
N ALA A 128 -4.13 13.61 0.92
CA ALA A 128 -4.50 14.95 1.36
C ALA A 128 -5.55 15.61 0.45
N SER A 129 -5.61 15.21 -0.83
CA SER A 129 -6.62 15.63 -1.81
C SER A 129 -7.94 14.85 -1.73
N GLY A 130 -8.02 13.81 -0.88
CA GLY A 130 -9.25 13.10 -0.56
C GLY A 130 -9.45 11.75 -1.24
N GLU A 131 -8.68 11.45 -2.29
CA GLU A 131 -8.75 10.18 -3.01
C GLU A 131 -8.26 9.02 -2.15
N LEU A 132 -8.81 7.83 -2.40
CA LEU A 132 -8.39 6.60 -1.75
C LEU A 132 -7.25 5.97 -2.54
N SER A 133 -6.30 5.43 -1.78
CA SER A 133 -5.14 4.70 -2.28
C SER A 133 -5.02 3.37 -1.55
N TYR A 134 -4.34 2.42 -2.17
CA TYR A 134 -4.15 1.09 -1.60
C TYR A 134 -2.81 1.04 -0.88
N ILE A 135 -2.80 0.46 0.31
CA ILE A 135 -1.60 0.26 1.11
C ILE A 135 -1.55 -1.16 1.64
N THR A 136 -0.40 -1.82 1.49
CA THR A 136 -0.17 -3.17 2.00
C THR A 136 1.09 -3.19 2.85
N LYS A 137 1.08 -3.99 3.92
CA LYS A 137 2.31 -4.33 4.64
C LYS A 137 3.20 -5.18 3.75
N ARG A 138 4.50 -4.95 3.83
CA ARG A 138 5.49 -5.81 3.20
C ARG A 138 5.64 -7.10 3.98
N VAL A 139 5.52 -8.22 3.28
CA VAL A 139 5.76 -9.57 3.84
C VAL A 139 7.21 -10.02 3.66
N ASP A 140 8.02 -9.26 2.90
CA ASP A 140 9.47 -9.46 2.74
C ASP A 140 10.29 -8.65 3.75
N ARG A 141 9.67 -8.23 4.86
CA ARG A 141 10.29 -7.47 5.95
C ARG A 141 9.87 -8.01 7.30
N THR A 142 10.79 -7.98 8.26
CA THR A 142 10.49 -8.20 9.68
C THR A 142 9.92 -6.92 10.31
N GLU A 143 9.39 -7.03 11.53
CA GLU A 143 8.95 -5.86 12.32
C GLU A 143 10.10 -4.88 12.60
N SER A 144 11.34 -5.39 12.77
CA SER A 144 12.57 -4.59 12.89
C SER A 144 13.01 -3.94 11.57
N GLY A 145 12.39 -4.30 10.43
CA GLY A 145 12.72 -3.78 9.10
C GLY A 145 13.84 -4.52 8.37
N GLU A 146 14.28 -5.65 8.93
CA GLU A 146 15.25 -6.52 8.29
C GLU A 146 14.62 -7.19 7.07
N LYS A 147 15.44 -7.37 6.03
CA LYS A 147 14.99 -7.96 4.77
C LYS A 147 14.86 -9.47 4.91
N ILE A 148 13.69 -10.00 4.56
CA ILE A 148 13.48 -11.43 4.35
C ILE A 148 13.73 -11.71 2.86
N HIS A 149 14.56 -12.69 2.55
CA HIS A 149 14.81 -13.06 1.15
C HIS A 149 13.53 -13.61 0.53
N MET A 150 13.07 -12.97 -0.55
CA MET A 150 11.86 -13.31 -1.27
C MET A 150 12.09 -13.04 -2.75
N ILE A 151 11.76 -14.02 -3.58
CA ILE A 151 11.83 -13.98 -5.04
C ILE A 151 10.52 -14.52 -5.61
N ASP A 152 10.18 -14.10 -6.83
CA ASP A 152 8.99 -14.58 -7.52
C ASP A 152 9.27 -15.82 -8.37
N MET A 153 8.22 -16.43 -8.92
CA MET A 153 8.35 -17.61 -9.78
C MET A 153 9.07 -17.32 -11.09
N PHE A 154 9.05 -16.09 -11.58
CA PHE A 154 9.75 -15.71 -12.81
C PHE A 154 11.26 -15.79 -12.61
N GLN A 155 11.75 -15.29 -11.47
CA GLN A 155 13.14 -15.40 -11.07
C GLN A 155 13.56 -16.85 -10.77
N ILE A 156 12.70 -17.64 -10.12
CA ILE A 156 12.99 -19.06 -9.81
C ILE A 156 13.09 -19.90 -11.08
N THR A 157 12.18 -19.67 -12.03
CA THR A 157 12.10 -20.48 -13.25
C THR A 157 13.02 -19.98 -14.35
N GLU A 158 13.68 -18.84 -14.14
CA GLU A 158 14.46 -18.12 -15.15
C GLU A 158 13.69 -17.99 -16.47
N ALA A 159 12.36 -17.84 -16.38
CA ALA A 159 11.50 -17.83 -17.53
C ALA A 159 11.81 -16.62 -18.41
N PHE A 160 11.62 -16.78 -19.72
CA PHE A 160 11.83 -15.68 -20.68
C PHE A 160 10.70 -14.64 -20.63
N ASP A 161 9.45 -15.10 -20.45
CA ASP A 161 8.28 -14.25 -20.27
C ASP A 161 7.44 -14.72 -19.07
N LYS A 162 6.86 -13.74 -18.34
CA LYS A 162 5.92 -13.94 -17.25
C LYS A 162 4.57 -14.50 -17.72
N TYR A 163 4.20 -14.28 -18.99
CA TYR A 163 2.89 -14.71 -19.52
C TYR A 163 2.99 -16.04 -20.25
N LYS A 164 2.07 -16.96 -19.93
CA LYS A 164 1.95 -18.26 -20.60
C LYS A 164 1.64 -18.14 -22.10
N SER A 165 1.00 -17.04 -22.51
CA SER A 165 0.56 -16.75 -23.87
C SER A 165 1.52 -15.83 -24.63
N SER A 166 2.81 -15.78 -24.27
CA SER A 166 3.77 -15.04 -25.10
C SER A 166 3.87 -15.73 -26.47
N MET A 167 3.72 -14.93 -27.53
CA MET A 167 3.85 -15.37 -28.92
C MET A 167 5.29 -15.82 -29.26
N GLU A 168 6.22 -15.76 -28.31
CA GLU A 168 7.64 -16.04 -28.48
C GLU A 168 8.02 -17.50 -28.21
N LYS A 169 7.04 -18.35 -27.84
CA LYS A 169 7.18 -19.81 -27.87
C LYS A 169 6.54 -20.37 -29.13
N VAL A 170 7.37 -20.65 -30.15
CA VAL A 170 7.05 -21.46 -31.34
C VAL A 170 7.41 -22.91 -31.05
#